data_AF-A0A1C4R124-F1
#
_entry.id   AF-A0A1C4R124-F1
#
_cell.length_a   1.000
_cell.length_b   1.000
_cell.length_c   1.000
_cell.angle_alpha   90.00
_cell.angle_beta   90.00
_cell.angle_gamma   90.00
#
_symmetry.space_group_name_H-M   'P 1'
#
loop_
_entity.id
_entity.type
_entity.pdbx_description
1 polymer ?
#
loop_
_entity_poly.entity_id
_entity_poly.type
_entity_poly.pdbx_seq_one_letter_code
_entity_poly.pdbx_strand_id
1 'polypeptide(L)'
;MDFLFVSDHIGLDFAATVSWRATHPVELLAEPDDLTRWLTEAGLSPHPDEATRADLELARALREAAYRAAGACATRQPCDPADLALLNGFAARNPMRPVVTAAGAIAWSGGVEQGLSTVARATCRLIGTAAHTRVRACAGHS
;
A
#
# COMPACT_ATOMS: atom_id res chain seq x y z
N MET A 1 11.15 11.44 -12.40
CA MET A 1 10.61 11.98 -11.14
C MET A 1 10.65 10.82 -10.16
N ASP A 2 11.21 11.06 -8.97
CA ASP A 2 11.60 9.98 -8.05
C ASP A 2 10.48 9.69 -7.05
N PHE A 3 10.37 8.45 -6.59
CA PHE A 3 9.42 8.08 -5.56
C PHE A 3 9.94 8.45 -4.17
N LEU A 4 9.04 8.93 -3.32
CA LEU A 4 9.35 9.32 -1.95
C LEU A 4 8.88 8.24 -0.98
N PHE A 5 9.84 7.57 -0.32
CA PHE A 5 9.58 6.60 0.76
C PHE A 5 9.85 7.26 2.11
N VAL A 6 8.90 8.06 2.58
CA VAL A 6 9.08 8.98 3.72
C VAL A 6 8.44 8.43 4.99
N SER A 7 7.54 7.46 4.87
CA SER A 7 6.61 7.10 5.94
C SER A 7 7.07 5.90 6.79
N ASP A 8 8.21 5.28 6.47
CA ASP A 8 8.64 3.96 6.96
C ASP A 8 7.53 2.88 6.82
N HIS A 9 6.53 3.14 5.98
CA HIS A 9 5.31 2.36 5.89
C HIS A 9 4.82 2.35 4.44
N ILE A 10 5.05 1.23 3.78
CA ILE A 10 4.81 1.05 2.34
C ILE A 10 3.38 1.40 1.88
N GLY A 11 2.38 1.24 2.75
CA GLY A 11 1.00 1.65 2.46
C GLY A 11 0.80 3.16 2.33
N LEU A 12 1.55 3.95 3.12
CA LEU A 12 1.52 5.41 3.08
C LEU A 12 2.40 5.94 1.95
N ASP A 13 3.55 5.33 1.71
CA ASP A 13 4.41 5.67 0.58
C ASP A 13 3.70 5.38 -0.76
N PHE A 14 2.90 4.32 -0.82
CA PHE A 14 2.04 4.04 -1.97
C PHE A 14 0.99 5.14 -2.18
N ALA A 15 0.34 5.61 -1.10
CA ALA A 15 -0.62 6.72 -1.17
C ALA A 15 0.03 8.04 -1.67
N ALA A 16 1.32 8.24 -1.36
CA ALA A 16 2.12 9.39 -1.78
C ALA A 16 2.51 9.38 -3.27
N THR A 17 2.23 8.30 -4.01
CA THR A 17 2.37 8.29 -5.48
C THR A 17 1.39 9.21 -6.21
N VAL A 18 0.43 9.80 -5.50
CA VAL A 18 -0.08 11.12 -5.89
C VAL A 18 0.51 12.14 -4.94
N SER A 19 1.35 13.00 -5.48
CA SER A 19 1.96 14.09 -4.74
C SER A 19 1.11 15.35 -4.85
N TRP A 20 1.32 16.36 -3.98
CA TRP A 20 0.64 17.65 -4.05
C TRP A 20 -0.91 17.55 -4.01
N ARG A 21 -1.44 16.49 -3.37
CA ARG A 21 -2.89 16.18 -3.33
C ARG A 21 -3.77 17.35 -2.87
N ALA A 22 -3.27 18.20 -1.99
CA ALA A 22 -4.02 19.33 -1.43
C ALA A 22 -4.04 20.58 -2.34
N THR A 23 -3.23 20.60 -3.41
CA THR A 23 -3.07 21.79 -4.26
C THR A 23 -3.16 21.44 -5.75
N HIS A 24 -2.11 20.85 -6.32
CA HIS A 24 -2.04 20.47 -7.72
C HIS A 24 -1.63 18.99 -7.84
N PRO A 25 -2.58 18.05 -7.73
CA PRO A 25 -2.28 16.62 -7.68
C PRO A 25 -1.42 16.16 -8.87
N VAL A 26 -0.29 15.51 -8.58
CA VAL A 26 0.60 14.94 -9.60
C VAL A 26 0.56 13.42 -9.48
N GLU A 27 0.10 12.75 -10.55
CA GLU A 27 0.06 11.29 -10.67
C GLU A 27 1.45 10.76 -11.06
N LEU A 28 2.09 9.97 -10.17
CA LEU A 28 3.40 9.36 -10.41
C LEU A 28 3.31 7.93 -10.95
N LEU A 29 2.14 7.28 -10.87
CA LEU A 29 1.86 6.00 -11.51
C LEU A 29 1.09 6.28 -12.81
N ALA A 30 1.71 6.90 -13.81
CA ALA A 30 1.03 7.33 -15.04
C ALA A 30 0.85 6.16 -16.02
N GLU A 31 1.87 5.31 -16.11
CA GLU A 31 1.94 4.16 -17.01
C GLU A 31 2.23 2.86 -16.23
N PRO A 32 1.96 1.67 -16.81
CA PRO A 32 2.18 0.42 -16.10
C PRO A 32 3.65 0.24 -15.65
N ASP A 33 4.60 0.68 -16.45
CA ASP A 33 6.04 0.65 -16.11
C ASP A 33 6.35 1.44 -14.83
N ASP A 34 5.61 2.51 -14.53
CA ASP A 34 5.75 3.24 -13.28
C ASP A 34 5.36 2.39 -12.07
N LEU A 35 4.39 1.49 -12.20
CA LEU A 35 4.00 0.57 -11.14
C LEU A 35 5.08 -0.48 -10.89
N THR A 36 5.63 -1.07 -11.95
CA THR A 36 6.77 -2.01 -11.83
C THR A 36 7.98 -1.33 -11.21
N ARG A 37 8.29 -0.10 -11.66
CA ARG A 37 9.37 0.72 -11.11
C ARG A 37 9.13 1.04 -9.63
N TRP A 38 7.92 1.47 -9.26
CA TRP A 38 7.58 1.77 -7.87
C TRP A 38 7.73 0.56 -6.96
N LEU A 39 7.22 -0.61 -7.37
CA LEU A 39 7.35 -1.85 -6.59
C LEU A 39 8.81 -2.24 -6.39
N THR A 40 9.64 -2.08 -7.44
CA THR A 40 11.08 -2.35 -7.36
C THR A 40 11.77 -1.40 -6.39
N GLU A 41 11.53 -0.09 -6.50
CA GLU A 41 12.11 0.92 -5.61
C GLU A 41 11.61 0.77 -4.16
N ALA A 42 10.39 0.27 -3.96
CA ALA A 42 9.83 -0.08 -2.65
C ALA A 42 10.46 -1.33 -2.03
N GLY A 43 11.44 -1.96 -2.69
CA GLY A 43 12.07 -3.21 -2.27
C GLY A 43 11.21 -4.44 -2.50
N LEU A 44 10.06 -4.32 -3.17
CA LEU A 44 9.19 -5.42 -3.56
C LEU A 44 9.46 -5.82 -5.02
N SER A 45 10.71 -6.19 -5.33
CA SER A 45 11.16 -6.53 -6.69
C SER A 45 10.26 -7.60 -7.32
N PRO A 46 9.31 -7.24 -8.21
CA PRO A 46 8.49 -8.24 -8.86
C PRO A 46 9.38 -9.03 -9.85
N HIS A 47 9.18 -10.34 -9.91
CA HIS A 47 9.71 -11.16 -11.01
C HIS A 47 9.13 -10.65 -12.35
N PRO A 48 9.79 -10.92 -13.50
CA PRO A 48 9.99 -9.98 -14.60
C PRO A 48 8.74 -9.56 -15.40
N ASP A 49 7.54 -9.92 -14.97
CA ASP A 49 6.32 -9.51 -15.64
C ASP A 49 6.09 -8.01 -15.41
N GLU A 50 6.19 -7.26 -16.50
CA GLU A 50 5.78 -5.87 -16.55
C GLU A 50 4.31 -5.74 -16.16
N ALA A 51 3.98 -4.70 -15.39
CA ALA A 51 2.59 -4.46 -15.02
C ALA A 51 1.76 -4.24 -16.28
N THR A 52 0.51 -4.71 -16.25
CA THR A 52 -0.44 -4.42 -17.31
C THR A 52 -1.21 -3.13 -17.01
N ARG A 53 -1.94 -2.62 -18.00
CA ARG A 53 -2.89 -1.52 -17.78
C ARG A 53 -3.95 -1.88 -16.72
N ALA A 54 -4.39 -3.14 -16.68
CA ALA A 54 -5.36 -3.59 -15.68
C ALA A 54 -4.76 -3.59 -14.27
N ASP A 55 -3.50 -3.99 -14.12
CA ASP A 55 -2.79 -3.92 -12.85
C ASP A 55 -2.64 -2.48 -12.34
N LEU A 56 -2.35 -1.53 -13.26
CA LEU A 56 -2.26 -0.13 -12.92
C LEU A 56 -3.59 0.44 -12.37
N GLU A 57 -4.72 0.12 -13.01
CA GLU A 57 -6.02 0.57 -12.53
C GLU A 57 -6.38 -0.04 -11.16
N LEU A 58 -6.08 -1.33 -10.97
CA LEU A 58 -6.21 -2.00 -9.67
C LEU A 58 -5.33 -1.36 -8.60
N ALA A 59 -4.09 -1.03 -8.94
CA ALA A 59 -3.13 -0.36 -8.06
C ALA A 59 -3.63 1.01 -7.65
N ARG A 60 -4.11 1.84 -8.59
CA ARG A 60 -4.69 3.15 -8.30
C ARG A 60 -5.93 3.06 -7.42
N ALA A 61 -6.82 2.10 -7.67
CA ALA A 61 -7.99 1.87 -6.83
C ALA A 61 -7.58 1.51 -5.39
N LEU A 62 -6.64 0.58 -5.23
CA LEU A 62 -6.08 0.22 -3.92
C LEU A 62 -5.43 1.42 -3.23
N ARG A 63 -4.68 2.24 -3.98
CA ARG A 63 -4.00 3.43 -3.47
C ARG A 63 -4.99 4.43 -2.87
N GLU A 64 -6.06 4.73 -3.60
CA GLU A 64 -7.04 5.70 -3.14
C GLU A 64 -7.82 5.20 -1.91
N ALA A 65 -8.10 3.89 -1.83
CA ALA A 65 -8.67 3.28 -0.64
C ALA A 65 -7.70 3.36 0.55
N ALA A 66 -6.42 3.08 0.34
CA ALA A 66 -5.39 3.21 1.39
C ALA A 66 -5.27 4.65 1.89
N TYR A 67 -5.25 5.64 0.99
CA TYR A 67 -5.19 7.06 1.33
C TYR A 67 -6.40 7.49 2.18
N ARG A 68 -7.62 7.19 1.73
CA ARG A 68 -8.86 7.55 2.45
C ARG A 68 -8.95 6.86 3.81
N ALA A 69 -8.62 5.57 3.88
CA ALA A 69 -8.67 4.82 5.14
C ALA A 69 -7.62 5.33 6.14
N ALA A 70 -6.40 5.62 5.69
CA ALA A 70 -5.36 6.23 6.53
C ALA A 70 -5.76 7.63 7.00
N GLY A 71 -6.35 8.45 6.12
CA GLY A 71 -6.87 9.77 6.47
C GLY A 71 -7.98 9.71 7.52
N ALA A 72 -8.98 8.85 7.33
CA ALA A 72 -10.05 8.63 8.31
C ALA A 72 -9.49 8.20 9.66
N CYS A 73 -8.51 7.31 9.66
CA CYS A 73 -7.81 6.87 10.85
C CYS A 73 -7.09 8.03 11.57
N ALA A 74 -6.35 8.86 10.81
CA ALA A 74 -5.66 10.04 11.36
C ALA A 74 -6.63 11.06 11.97
N THR A 75 -7.80 11.26 11.37
CA THR A 75 -8.85 12.16 11.87
C THR A 75 -9.81 11.49 12.86
N ARG A 76 -9.53 10.25 13.29
CA ARG A 76 -10.36 9.45 14.21
C ARG A 76 -11.80 9.21 13.74
N GLN A 77 -12.04 9.24 12.44
CA GLN A 77 -13.32 8.92 11.81
C GLN A 77 -13.41 7.44 11.43
N PRO A 78 -14.62 6.87 11.31
CA PRO A 78 -14.78 5.52 10.79
C PRO A 78 -14.28 5.44 9.34
N CYS A 79 -13.60 4.35 8.99
CA CYS A 79 -13.23 4.08 7.60
C CYS A 79 -14.47 3.67 6.80
N ASP A 80 -14.51 4.03 5.52
CA ASP A 80 -15.56 3.62 4.60
C ASP A 80 -15.55 2.07 4.44
N PRO A 81 -16.69 1.38 4.62
CA PRO A 81 -16.78 -0.07 4.41
C PRO A 81 -16.31 -0.55 3.03
N ALA A 82 -16.50 0.24 1.96
CA ALA A 82 -16.05 -0.11 0.62
C ALA A 82 -14.53 -0.07 0.51
N ASP A 83 -13.88 0.93 1.10
CA ASP A 83 -12.41 1.02 1.15
C ASP A 83 -11.84 -0.15 1.98
N LEU A 84 -12.47 -0.49 3.11
CA LEU A 84 -12.08 -1.66 3.90
C LEU A 84 -12.26 -2.97 3.13
N ALA A 85 -13.36 -3.13 2.38
CA ALA A 85 -13.61 -4.31 1.57
C ALA A 85 -12.55 -4.47 0.48
N LEU A 86 -12.17 -3.37 -0.20
CA LEU A 86 -11.13 -3.39 -1.22
C LEU A 86 -9.77 -3.77 -0.61
N LEU A 87 -9.37 -3.11 0.47
CA LEU A 87 -8.13 -3.41 1.20
C LEU A 87 -8.08 -4.88 1.63
N ASN A 88 -9.15 -5.39 2.24
CA ASN A 88 -9.24 -6.78 2.66
C ASN A 88 -9.20 -7.76 1.48
N GLY A 89 -9.84 -7.41 0.35
CA GLY A 89 -9.82 -8.22 -0.87
C GLY A 89 -8.41 -8.40 -1.45
N PHE A 90 -7.60 -7.33 -1.48
CA PHE A 90 -6.19 -7.44 -1.86
C PHE A 90 -5.35 -8.15 -0.79
N ALA A 91 -5.61 -7.87 0.49
CA ALA A 91 -4.88 -8.48 1.59
C ALA A 91 -5.09 -10.00 1.68
N ALA A 92 -6.25 -10.50 1.25
CA ALA A 92 -6.56 -11.92 1.21
C ALA A 92 -5.76 -12.71 0.14
N ARG A 93 -5.18 -12.02 -0.86
CA ARG A 93 -4.35 -12.65 -1.90
C ARG A 93 -3.00 -13.10 -1.32
N ASN A 94 -2.24 -13.86 -2.12
CA ASN A 94 -0.89 -14.24 -1.76
C ASN A 94 0.01 -12.98 -1.73
N PRO A 95 0.77 -12.75 -0.66
CA PRO A 95 1.73 -11.64 -0.60
C PRO A 95 3.03 -12.00 -1.30
N MET A 96 3.94 -11.04 -1.38
CA MET A 96 5.35 -11.27 -1.68
C MET A 96 5.92 -12.32 -0.72
N ARG A 97 6.64 -13.30 -1.25
CA ARG A 97 7.28 -14.34 -0.44
C ARG A 97 8.77 -14.03 -0.28
N PRO A 98 9.31 -14.05 0.94
CA PRO A 98 10.75 -13.90 1.12
C PRO A 98 11.46 -15.15 0.61
N VAL A 99 12.58 -14.97 -0.08
CA VAL A 99 13.47 -16.04 -0.53
C VAL A 99 14.91 -15.69 -0.17
N VAL A 100 15.71 -16.69 0.15
CA VAL A 100 17.15 -16.51 0.39
C VAL A 100 17.89 -16.80 -0.92
N THR A 101 18.66 -15.83 -1.39
CA THR A 101 19.49 -15.97 -2.59
C THR A 101 20.71 -16.85 -2.31
N ALA A 102 21.36 -17.35 -3.36
CA ALA A 102 22.62 -18.09 -3.23
C ALA A 102 23.74 -17.27 -2.55
N ALA A 103 23.64 -15.93 -2.59
CA ALA A 103 24.56 -15.01 -1.91
C ALA A 103 24.24 -14.81 -0.41
N GLY A 104 23.21 -15.47 0.13
CA GLY A 104 22.78 -15.30 1.52
C GLY A 104 21.98 -14.02 1.80
N ALA A 105 21.63 -13.25 0.77
CA ALA A 105 20.77 -12.07 0.89
C ALA A 105 19.29 -12.45 0.78
N ILE A 106 18.41 -11.69 1.44
CA ILE A 106 16.95 -11.80 1.28
C ILE A 106 16.56 -11.11 -0.01
N ALA A 107 15.76 -11.81 -0.83
CA ALA A 107 15.03 -11.25 -1.94
C ALA A 107 13.53 -11.56 -1.78
N TRP A 108 12.71 -10.95 -2.64
CA TRP A 108 11.27 -11.19 -2.67
C TRP A 108 10.87 -11.91 -3.95
N SER A 109 9.87 -12.79 -3.85
CA SER A 109 9.34 -13.59 -4.94
C SER A 109 7.84 -13.35 -5.11
N GLY A 110 7.46 -13.04 -6.34
CA GLY A 110 6.09 -12.84 -6.83
C GLY A 110 6.05 -11.72 -7.87
N GLY A 111 4.87 -11.43 -8.42
CA GLY A 111 4.66 -10.34 -9.37
C GLY A 111 3.87 -9.18 -8.78
N VAL A 112 3.31 -8.35 -9.66
CA VAL A 112 2.56 -7.13 -9.31
C VAL A 112 1.42 -7.42 -8.32
N GLU A 113 0.64 -8.48 -8.53
CA GLU A 113 -0.45 -8.85 -7.62
C GLU A 113 0.05 -9.10 -6.18
N GLN A 114 1.15 -9.85 -6.03
CA GLN A 114 1.72 -10.14 -4.72
C GLN A 114 2.28 -8.87 -4.07
N GLY A 115 2.80 -7.94 -4.87
CA GLY A 115 3.21 -6.61 -4.45
C GLY A 115 2.04 -5.82 -3.86
N LEU A 116 0.94 -5.70 -4.62
CA LEU A 116 -0.29 -5.03 -4.16
C LEU A 116 -0.90 -5.69 -2.93
N SER A 117 -0.86 -7.02 -2.83
CA SER A 117 -1.29 -7.73 -1.61
C SER A 117 -0.43 -7.37 -0.40
N THR A 118 0.88 -7.21 -0.59
CA THR A 118 1.82 -6.82 0.47
C THR A 118 1.53 -5.41 0.97
N VAL A 119 1.30 -4.47 0.04
CA VAL A 119 0.89 -3.10 0.35
C VAL A 119 -0.43 -3.08 1.12
N ALA A 120 -1.44 -3.80 0.64
CA ALA A 120 -2.75 -3.88 1.29
C ALA A 120 -2.65 -4.43 2.73
N ARG A 121 -1.86 -5.50 2.94
CA ARG A 121 -1.63 -6.09 4.27
C ARG A 121 -0.96 -5.10 5.22
N ALA A 122 0.05 -4.35 4.75
CA ALA A 122 0.69 -3.32 5.55
C ALA A 122 -0.34 -2.25 5.96
N THR A 123 -1.13 -1.74 5.01
CA THR A 123 -2.20 -0.76 5.27
C THR A 123 -3.23 -1.29 6.27
N CYS A 124 -3.68 -2.54 6.16
CA CYS A 124 -4.60 -3.14 7.13
C CYS A 124 -4.01 -3.20 8.54
N ARG A 125 -2.71 -3.53 8.69
CA ARG A 125 -2.03 -3.55 9.99
C ARG A 125 -1.94 -2.15 10.62
N LEU A 126 -1.67 -1.13 9.80
CA LEU A 126 -1.66 0.27 10.24
C LEU A 126 -3.03 0.68 10.79
N ILE A 127 -4.09 0.47 10.00
CA ILE A 127 -5.46 0.84 10.37
C ILE A 127 -5.93 0.05 11.61
N GLY A 128 -5.67 -1.26 11.63
CA GLY A 128 -6.07 -2.13 12.73
C GLY A 128 -5.43 -1.75 14.07
N THR A 129 -4.13 -1.45 14.05
CA THR A 129 -3.40 -1.01 15.25
C THR A 129 -3.94 0.30 15.80
N ALA A 130 -4.17 1.28 14.92
CA ALA A 130 -4.70 2.57 15.33
C ALA A 130 -6.14 2.49 15.87
N ALA A 131 -6.98 1.62 15.27
CA ALA A 131 -8.31 1.34 15.79
C ALA A 131 -8.26 0.73 17.21
N HIS A 132 -7.33 -0.19 17.46
CA HIS A 132 -7.14 -0.79 18.77
C HIS A 132 -6.71 0.23 19.84
N THR A 133 -5.82 1.16 19.50
CA THR A 133 -5.41 2.27 20.39
C THR A 133 -6.60 3.15 20.79
N ARG A 134 -7.55 3.42 19.87
CA ARG A 134 -8.79 4.17 20.18
C ARG A 134 -9.63 3.48 21.25
N VAL A 135 -9.86 2.17 21.10
CA VAL A 135 -10.67 1.39 22.06
C VAL A 135 -10.07 1.48 23.47
N ARG A 136 -8.74 1.37 23.59
CA ARG A 136 -8.06 1.51 24.89
C ARG A 136 -8.19 2.91 25.50
N ALA A 137 -8.10 3.97 24.69
CA ALA A 137 -8.23 5.34 25.18
C ALA A 137 -9.64 5.65 25.71
N CYS A 138 -10.68 5.08 25.07
CA CYS A 138 -12.06 5.18 25.56
C CYS A 138 -12.30 4.37 26.83
N ALA A 139 -11.64 3.21 27.00
CA ALA A 139 -11.76 2.36 28.19
C ALA A 139 -10.99 2.88 29.43
N GLY A 140 -10.10 3.86 29.28
CA GLY A 140 -9.35 4.48 30.37
C GLY A 140 -10.01 5.72 31.00
N HIS A 141 -11.22 6.07 30.55
CA HIS A 141 -11.98 7.24 31.02
C HIS A 141 -13.30 6.87 31.71
N SER A 142 -13.38 5.67 32.29
CA SER A 142 -14.55 5.19 33.06
C SER A 142 -14.17 4.80 34.48
#